data_AF-A0A8T0GXP6-F1
#
_entry.id   AF-A0A8T0GXP6-F1
#
_cell.length_a   1.000
_cell.length_b   1.000
_cell.length_c   1.000
_cell.angle_alpha   90.00
_cell.angle_beta   90.00
_cell.angle_gamma   90.00
#
_symmetry.space_group_name_H-M   'P 1'
#
loop_
_entity.id
_entity.type
_entity.pdbx_description
1 polymer ?
#
loop_
_entity_poly.entity_id
_entity_poly.type
_entity_poly.pdbx_seq_one_letter_code
_entity_poly.pdbx_strand_id
1 'polypeptide(L)'
;MATQYEPEVRDALREARKLLSSATSPDASQDSGAAERVLECAFRLLESVYTTIDSGKSMTLSSSDSTVVKAILELVVRWGIYPHLSPGVGIPLEKRFGEKSAASAAAALKEHVSGEGSGSSVERIGVRKPDAKPSDSAPTSLLQSAELLAGLVLDSPLKQSSEPSDVVSASASNIDLQPSVSQSNNSGEKGGESLDEIIFPAAAPAALNQLVIFHHLPDLCAAFIQLAVSGKEEWKKLATERMQEMVRALPVAHMVEALLTLLGQSKPDPPTWLKERAGRMLSKLLLREGGVAASMERLVGGIQEGNVQAYEHIAVHLAKVPKYITTTPAYYEAICPQLPPLFLAPLPGQEGGLKEGTSAARLVVNMHHTAIIMACKLASRDIKLCGEYLFTPSLRPLVRWGMQTQAGRKCELDTKSEVAENRHSDTEGTSANEGHSESEEDTELSIINALFTVHIFLTAGHDGADCVREFLVPHIEPISEALLALKILLEPKPKQIKKGQSRSTAQVLGSAERASSNERQTTTPAFEKGFLENRSLGYATAERPSSIIDRLRAVLSDIVDLLYEDKPVPESVSISSVMNAAKTEWPRHDGDIWVTLNPDR
;
A
#
# COMPACT_ATOMS: atom_id res chain seq x y z
N MET A 1 -31.86 -26.87 5.40
CA MET A 1 -31.88 -25.49 5.92
C MET A 1 -31.69 -24.48 4.77
N ALA A 2 -32.54 -24.52 3.74
CA ALA A 2 -32.32 -23.81 2.47
C ALA A 2 -33.51 -22.94 2.01
N THR A 3 -34.39 -22.49 2.92
CA THR A 3 -35.71 -22.00 2.50
C THR A 3 -36.20 -20.68 3.10
N GLN A 4 -35.38 -19.91 3.83
CA GLN A 4 -35.77 -18.56 4.27
C GLN A 4 -35.17 -17.48 3.38
N TYR A 5 -35.61 -17.48 2.12
CA TYR A 5 -35.59 -16.22 1.36
C TYR A 5 -36.99 -15.64 1.45
N GLU A 6 -37.08 -14.33 1.67
CA GLU A 6 -38.36 -13.62 1.60
C GLU A 6 -38.98 -13.90 0.22
N PRO A 7 -40.26 -14.33 0.15
CA PRO A 7 -40.90 -14.72 -1.10
C PRO A 7 -40.78 -13.63 -2.17
N GLU A 8 -40.76 -12.36 -1.76
CA GLU A 8 -40.61 -11.18 -2.62
C GLU A 8 -39.31 -11.18 -3.43
N VAL A 9 -38.15 -11.44 -2.81
CA VAL A 9 -36.86 -11.49 -3.54
C VAL A 9 -36.84 -12.68 -4.48
N ARG A 10 -37.39 -13.81 -4.06
CA ARG A 10 -37.44 -15.02 -4.88
C ARG A 10 -38.34 -14.83 -6.10
N ASP A 11 -39.47 -14.13 -5.91
CA ASP A 11 -40.40 -13.78 -6.98
C ASP A 11 -39.80 -12.73 -7.93
N ALA A 12 -39.11 -11.72 -7.40
CA ALA A 12 -38.41 -10.71 -8.20
C ALA A 12 -37.28 -11.34 -9.04
N LEU A 13 -36.48 -12.25 -8.45
CA LEU A 13 -35.48 -13.04 -9.17
C LEU A 13 -36.13 -13.94 -10.23
N ARG A 14 -37.29 -14.56 -9.93
CA ARG A 14 -38.04 -15.36 -10.90
C ARG A 14 -38.57 -14.50 -12.06
N GLU A 15 -39.05 -13.30 -11.79
CA GLU A 15 -39.54 -12.36 -12.82
C GLU A 15 -38.40 -11.89 -13.72
N ALA A 16 -37.25 -11.51 -13.17
CA ALA A 16 -36.09 -11.15 -13.98
C ALA A 16 -35.58 -12.31 -14.83
N ARG A 17 -35.58 -13.55 -14.30
CA ARG A 17 -35.30 -14.75 -15.10
C ARG A 17 -36.22 -14.86 -16.32
N LYS A 18 -37.53 -14.64 -16.13
CA LYS A 18 -38.54 -14.68 -17.20
C LYS A 18 -38.30 -13.60 -18.27
N LEU A 19 -37.91 -12.40 -17.87
CA LEU A 19 -37.65 -11.29 -18.79
C LEU A 19 -36.32 -11.44 -19.53
N LEU A 20 -35.26 -11.83 -18.83
CA LEU A 20 -33.94 -12.06 -19.43
C LEU A 20 -33.98 -13.19 -20.46
N SER A 21 -34.70 -14.28 -20.18
CA SER A 21 -34.89 -15.37 -21.15
C SER A 21 -35.57 -14.90 -22.45
N SER A 22 -36.55 -14.00 -22.36
CA SER A 22 -37.20 -13.39 -23.54
C SER A 22 -36.28 -12.45 -24.34
N ALA A 23 -35.23 -11.90 -23.71
CA ALA A 23 -34.32 -10.92 -24.31
C ALA A 23 -33.09 -11.57 -24.99
N THR A 24 -32.90 -12.89 -24.89
CA THR A 24 -31.72 -13.61 -25.42
C THR A 24 -31.64 -13.69 -26.95
N SER A 25 -32.59 -13.12 -27.70
CA SER A 25 -32.46 -13.00 -29.15
C SER A 25 -31.33 -12.00 -29.49
N PRO A 26 -30.30 -12.38 -30.26
CA PRO A 26 -29.22 -11.46 -30.66
C PRO A 26 -29.72 -10.22 -31.44
N ASP A 27 -30.92 -10.30 -32.02
CA ASP A 27 -31.59 -9.19 -32.71
C ASP A 27 -32.26 -8.18 -31.75
N ALA A 28 -32.39 -8.49 -30.45
CA ALA A 28 -33.02 -7.60 -29.46
C ALA A 28 -32.22 -6.31 -29.19
N SER A 29 -30.94 -6.27 -29.57
CA SER A 29 -30.09 -5.08 -29.47
C SER A 29 -30.54 -3.92 -30.38
N GLN A 30 -31.39 -4.17 -31.37
CA GLN A 30 -31.91 -3.14 -32.28
C GLN A 30 -33.26 -2.55 -31.86
N ASP A 31 -34.00 -3.18 -30.94
CA ASP A 31 -35.23 -2.61 -30.38
C ASP A 31 -34.90 -1.81 -29.12
N SER A 32 -34.72 -0.49 -29.28
CA SER A 32 -34.41 0.42 -28.17
C SER A 32 -35.41 0.34 -27.02
N GLY A 33 -36.68 0.02 -27.30
CA GLY A 33 -37.71 -0.12 -26.28
C GLY A 33 -37.60 -1.42 -25.48
N ALA A 34 -37.04 -2.48 -26.07
CA ALA A 34 -36.82 -3.73 -25.34
C ALA A 34 -35.68 -3.59 -24.33
N ALA A 35 -34.58 -2.95 -24.72
CA ALA A 35 -33.44 -2.69 -23.83
C ALA A 35 -33.85 -1.83 -22.61
N GLU A 36 -34.65 -0.78 -22.83
CA GLU A 36 -35.14 0.09 -21.77
C GLU A 36 -36.07 -0.65 -20.78
N ARG A 37 -36.98 -1.48 -21.28
CA ARG A 37 -37.84 -2.34 -20.43
C ARG A 37 -37.01 -3.31 -19.60
N VAL A 38 -35.98 -3.92 -20.19
CA VAL A 38 -35.11 -4.86 -19.48
C VAL A 38 -34.27 -4.14 -18.41
N LEU A 39 -33.76 -2.94 -18.70
CA LEU A 39 -33.06 -2.11 -17.72
C LEU A 39 -33.96 -1.70 -16.56
N GLU A 40 -35.18 -1.24 -16.84
CA GLU A 40 -36.16 -0.90 -15.81
C GLU A 40 -36.44 -2.09 -14.88
N CYS A 41 -36.58 -3.29 -15.44
CA CYS A 41 -36.76 -4.50 -14.64
C CYS A 41 -35.50 -4.88 -13.85
N ALA A 42 -34.31 -4.71 -14.43
CA ALA A 42 -33.04 -4.90 -13.72
C ALA A 42 -32.90 -3.93 -12.54
N PHE A 43 -33.33 -2.68 -12.70
CA PHE A 43 -33.29 -1.66 -11.66
C PHE A 43 -34.21 -2.02 -10.50
N ARG A 44 -35.48 -2.34 -10.78
CA ARG A 44 -36.44 -2.76 -9.76
C ARG A 44 -35.97 -3.99 -8.99
N LEU A 45 -35.33 -4.93 -9.68
CA LEU A 45 -34.79 -6.11 -9.02
C LEU A 45 -33.60 -5.76 -8.11
N LEU A 46 -32.65 -4.96 -8.57
CA LEU A 46 -31.53 -4.53 -7.74
C LEU A 46 -32.00 -3.72 -6.53
N GLU A 47 -32.98 -2.85 -6.71
CA GLU A 47 -33.60 -2.07 -5.62
C GLU A 47 -34.34 -2.99 -4.63
N SER A 48 -35.10 -3.98 -5.12
CA SER A 48 -35.74 -4.99 -4.27
C SER A 48 -34.70 -5.80 -3.48
N VAL A 49 -33.64 -6.29 -4.13
CA VAL A 49 -32.56 -7.02 -3.47
C VAL A 49 -31.88 -6.13 -2.43
N TYR A 50 -31.60 -4.87 -2.77
CA TYR A 50 -30.95 -3.92 -1.88
C TYR A 50 -31.80 -3.57 -0.67
N THR A 51 -33.08 -3.25 -0.84
CA THR A 51 -34.00 -2.92 0.27
C THR A 51 -34.22 -4.10 1.21
N THR A 52 -34.32 -5.33 0.69
CA THR A 52 -34.39 -6.52 1.54
C THR A 52 -33.12 -6.68 2.37
N ILE A 53 -31.96 -6.46 1.76
CA ILE A 53 -30.65 -6.53 2.40
C ILE A 53 -30.50 -5.44 3.49
N ASP A 54 -30.90 -4.20 3.18
CA ASP A 54 -30.77 -3.03 4.07
C ASP A 54 -31.70 -3.11 5.28
N SER A 55 -32.84 -3.81 5.17
CA SER A 55 -33.79 -4.03 6.26
C SER A 55 -33.26 -4.84 7.46
N GLY A 56 -31.95 -5.12 7.52
CA GLY A 56 -31.27 -5.84 8.60
C GLY A 56 -31.59 -7.34 8.62
N LYS A 57 -32.34 -7.84 7.64
CA LYS A 57 -32.55 -9.26 7.43
C LYS A 57 -31.24 -9.81 6.89
N SER A 58 -30.45 -10.44 7.76
CA SER A 58 -29.18 -11.09 7.40
C SER A 58 -29.44 -12.16 6.35
N MET A 59 -29.39 -11.74 5.09
CA MET A 59 -29.50 -12.59 3.94
C MET A 59 -28.08 -13.05 3.65
N THR A 60 -27.86 -14.35 3.61
CA THR A 60 -26.73 -14.91 2.89
C THR A 60 -27.26 -15.19 1.49
N LEU A 61 -26.67 -14.57 0.47
CA LEU A 61 -27.03 -14.90 -0.91
C LEU A 61 -26.54 -16.32 -1.20
N SER A 62 -27.40 -17.19 -1.75
CA SER A 62 -26.93 -18.46 -2.29
C SER A 62 -25.93 -18.21 -3.41
N SER A 63 -25.09 -19.21 -3.72
CA SER A 63 -24.19 -19.15 -4.89
C SER A 63 -24.96 -18.90 -6.20
N SER A 64 -26.16 -19.48 -6.35
CA SER A 64 -27.06 -19.21 -7.48
C SER A 64 -27.57 -17.78 -7.51
N ASP A 65 -27.98 -17.22 -6.37
CA ASP A 65 -28.50 -15.85 -6.32
C ASP A 65 -27.39 -14.83 -6.55
N SER A 66 -26.18 -15.05 -6.00
CA SER A 66 -25.00 -14.23 -6.27
C SER A 66 -24.67 -14.19 -7.77
N THR A 67 -24.79 -15.34 -8.46
CA THR A 67 -24.59 -15.43 -9.92
C THR A 67 -25.63 -14.60 -10.67
N VAL A 68 -26.90 -14.67 -10.27
CA VAL A 68 -27.98 -13.88 -10.90
C VAL A 68 -27.76 -12.39 -10.67
N VAL A 69 -27.45 -11.98 -9.44
CA VAL A 69 -27.13 -10.59 -9.09
C VAL A 69 -25.95 -10.07 -9.91
N LYS A 70 -24.86 -10.84 -10.04
CA LYS A 70 -23.73 -10.50 -10.89
C LYS A 70 -24.14 -10.31 -12.35
N ALA A 71 -24.98 -11.19 -12.88
CA ALA A 71 -25.50 -11.08 -14.25
C ALA A 71 -26.38 -9.82 -14.45
N ILE A 72 -27.15 -9.42 -13.44
CA ILE A 72 -27.97 -8.21 -13.50
C ILE A 72 -27.11 -6.95 -13.44
N LEU A 73 -26.10 -6.91 -12.56
CA LEU A 73 -25.13 -5.81 -12.52
C LEU A 73 -24.39 -5.68 -13.86
N GLU A 74 -23.96 -6.80 -14.44
CA GLU A 74 -23.36 -6.82 -15.78
C GLU A 74 -24.32 -6.28 -16.85
N LEU A 75 -25.60 -6.63 -16.79
CA LEU A 75 -26.62 -6.11 -17.71
C LEU A 75 -26.79 -4.59 -17.58
N VAL A 76 -26.86 -4.07 -16.35
CA VAL A 76 -26.95 -2.62 -16.09
C VAL A 76 -25.74 -1.90 -16.67
N VAL A 77 -24.54 -2.42 -16.47
CA VAL A 77 -23.33 -1.82 -17.05
C VAL A 77 -23.34 -1.93 -18.58
N ARG A 78 -23.67 -3.10 -19.13
CA ARG A 78 -23.57 -3.38 -20.56
C ARG A 78 -24.61 -2.64 -21.39
N TRP A 79 -25.82 -2.43 -20.86
CA TRP A 79 -26.93 -1.80 -21.60
C TRP A 79 -27.23 -0.38 -21.11
N GLY A 80 -27.01 -0.11 -19.82
CA GLY A 80 -27.31 1.17 -19.19
C GLY A 80 -26.14 2.15 -19.23
N ILE A 81 -24.91 1.69 -19.02
CA ILE A 81 -23.72 2.55 -18.98
C ILE A 81 -22.97 2.55 -20.31
N TYR A 82 -22.42 1.39 -20.69
CA TYR A 82 -21.44 1.25 -21.76
C TYR A 82 -21.87 1.83 -23.12
N PRO A 83 -23.12 1.60 -23.63
CA PRO A 83 -23.54 2.11 -24.93
C PRO A 83 -23.62 3.63 -25.00
N HIS A 84 -23.70 4.28 -23.84
CA HIS A 84 -23.79 5.73 -23.71
C HIS A 84 -22.43 6.39 -23.42
N LEU A 85 -21.37 5.60 -23.22
CA LEU A 85 -20.02 6.13 -23.06
C LEU A 85 -19.43 6.52 -24.42
N SER A 86 -18.72 7.64 -24.45
CA SER A 86 -17.98 8.08 -25.63
C SER A 86 -16.82 7.12 -25.91
N PRO A 87 -16.38 6.98 -27.17
CA PRO A 87 -15.25 6.14 -27.51
C PRO A 87 -14.00 6.45 -26.66
N GLY A 88 -13.41 5.42 -26.07
CA GLY A 88 -12.20 5.52 -25.21
C GLY A 88 -12.47 5.89 -23.76
N VAL A 89 -13.72 6.13 -23.36
CA VAL A 89 -14.07 6.50 -21.97
C VAL A 89 -14.25 5.27 -21.09
N GLY A 90 -14.98 4.26 -21.57
CA GLY A 90 -15.18 3.00 -20.85
C GLY A 90 -14.11 1.95 -21.14
N ILE A 91 -14.00 0.97 -20.25
CA ILE A 91 -13.22 -0.26 -20.53
C ILE A 91 -13.95 -1.08 -21.62
N PRO A 92 -13.29 -1.56 -22.67
CA PRO A 92 -13.93 -2.43 -23.67
C PRO A 92 -14.56 -3.68 -23.03
N LEU A 93 -15.75 -4.09 -23.49
CA LEU A 93 -16.49 -5.22 -22.91
C LEU A 93 -15.67 -6.52 -22.96
N GLU A 94 -14.85 -6.70 -24.00
CA GLU A 94 -14.02 -7.89 -24.22
C GLU A 94 -12.98 -8.06 -23.11
N LYS A 95 -12.47 -6.95 -22.55
CA LYS A 95 -11.48 -6.97 -21.47
C LYS A 95 -12.08 -7.28 -20.10
N ARG A 96 -13.40 -7.09 -19.93
CA ARG A 96 -14.07 -7.26 -18.63
C ARG A 96 -14.64 -8.65 -18.43
N PHE A 97 -15.23 -9.15 -19.50
CA PHE A 97 -16.10 -10.32 -19.49
C PHE A 97 -15.40 -11.53 -20.14
N GLY A 98 -14.26 -11.31 -20.80
CA GLY A 98 -13.68 -12.28 -21.72
C GLY A 98 -14.67 -12.63 -22.84
N GLU A 99 -14.27 -13.46 -23.80
CA GLU A 99 -15.20 -13.89 -24.87
C GLU A 99 -16.33 -14.79 -24.34
N LYS A 100 -16.15 -15.40 -23.16
CA LYS A 100 -17.04 -16.43 -22.62
C LYS A 100 -18.08 -15.91 -21.61
N SER A 101 -17.84 -14.84 -20.83
CA SER A 101 -18.80 -14.54 -19.74
C SER A 101 -20.13 -14.00 -20.24
N ALA A 102 -20.19 -13.31 -21.38
CA ALA A 102 -21.45 -12.87 -21.96
C ALA A 102 -22.37 -14.06 -22.28
N ALA A 103 -21.81 -15.08 -22.94
CA ALA A 103 -22.51 -16.32 -23.24
C ALA A 103 -22.77 -17.14 -21.98
N SER A 104 -21.87 -17.12 -21.00
CA SER A 104 -22.00 -17.83 -19.73
C SER A 104 -23.02 -17.19 -18.79
N ALA A 105 -23.17 -15.87 -18.78
CA ALA A 105 -24.22 -15.15 -18.07
C ALA A 105 -25.57 -15.46 -18.71
N ALA A 106 -25.66 -15.36 -20.04
CA ALA A 106 -26.85 -15.78 -20.78
C ALA A 106 -27.17 -17.27 -20.58
N ALA A 107 -26.17 -18.15 -20.49
CA ALA A 107 -26.32 -19.59 -20.28
C ALA A 107 -26.69 -19.94 -18.83
N ALA A 108 -26.08 -19.30 -17.83
CA ALA A 108 -26.42 -19.46 -16.41
C ALA A 108 -27.87 -19.00 -16.17
N LEU A 109 -28.27 -17.91 -16.81
CA LEU A 109 -29.67 -17.48 -16.85
C LEU A 109 -30.56 -18.53 -17.52
N LYS A 110 -30.13 -19.13 -18.64
CA LYS A 110 -30.89 -20.17 -19.36
C LYS A 110 -31.01 -21.49 -18.57
N GLU A 111 -29.95 -21.96 -17.94
CA GLU A 111 -29.92 -23.20 -17.14
C GLU A 111 -30.81 -23.05 -15.90
N HIS A 112 -30.79 -21.89 -15.24
CA HIS A 112 -31.70 -21.58 -14.12
C HIS A 112 -33.15 -21.31 -14.54
N VAL A 113 -33.42 -21.01 -15.82
CA VAL A 113 -34.78 -20.88 -16.38
C VAL A 113 -35.37 -22.25 -16.76
N SER A 114 -34.53 -23.26 -17.01
CA SER A 114 -34.96 -24.58 -17.50
C SER A 114 -35.50 -25.52 -16.40
N GLY A 115 -35.42 -25.12 -15.13
CA GLY A 115 -35.77 -25.93 -13.97
C GLY A 115 -37.26 -26.01 -13.60
N GLU A 116 -38.14 -25.19 -14.19
CA GLU A 116 -39.58 -25.23 -13.92
C GLU A 116 -40.41 -25.18 -15.21
N GLY A 117 -41.06 -26.31 -15.54
CA GLY A 117 -42.36 -26.36 -16.22
C GLY A 117 -42.48 -25.72 -17.62
N SER A 118 -42.38 -26.56 -18.65
CA SER A 118 -42.85 -26.31 -20.01
C SER A 118 -44.25 -25.67 -20.07
N GLY A 119 -44.37 -24.47 -20.65
CA GLY A 119 -45.65 -23.92 -21.07
C GLY A 119 -45.61 -22.54 -21.73
N SER A 120 -46.01 -22.50 -23.01
CA SER A 120 -46.57 -21.37 -23.76
C SER A 120 -45.68 -20.59 -24.73
N SER A 121 -46.10 -20.64 -25.98
CA SER A 121 -45.62 -19.91 -27.16
C SER A 121 -46.08 -18.46 -27.13
N VAL A 122 -45.18 -17.50 -27.37
CA VAL A 122 -45.51 -16.06 -27.51
C VAL A 122 -45.26 -15.61 -28.95
N GLU A 123 -46.27 -14.95 -29.51
CA GLU A 123 -46.36 -14.44 -30.88
C GLU A 123 -45.39 -13.28 -31.18
N ARG A 124 -45.01 -13.19 -32.46
CA ARG A 124 -44.09 -12.20 -33.05
C ARG A 124 -44.74 -10.82 -33.16
N ILE A 125 -44.10 -9.79 -32.59
CA ILE A 125 -44.46 -8.38 -32.77
C ILE A 125 -43.58 -7.74 -33.86
N GLY A 126 -44.21 -6.94 -34.72
CA GLY A 126 -43.70 -6.47 -36.00
C GLY A 126 -42.57 -5.43 -35.97
N VAL A 127 -41.75 -5.51 -37.02
CA VAL A 127 -40.55 -4.71 -37.33
C VAL A 127 -40.90 -3.26 -37.65
N ARG A 128 -40.16 -2.30 -37.07
CA ARG A 128 -40.23 -0.85 -37.38
C ARG A 128 -38.95 -0.39 -38.08
N LYS A 129 -39.07 0.51 -39.07
CA LYS A 129 -37.98 0.99 -39.95
C LYS A 129 -37.00 1.97 -39.26
N PRO A 130 -35.71 2.01 -39.66
CA PRO A 130 -34.66 2.79 -39.01
C PRO A 130 -34.37 4.11 -39.76
N ASP A 131 -34.82 5.26 -39.26
CA ASP A 131 -34.40 6.59 -39.76
C ASP A 131 -34.42 7.68 -38.66
N ALA A 132 -34.38 7.31 -37.37
CA ALA A 132 -34.51 8.28 -36.26
C ALA A 132 -33.16 8.91 -35.89
N LYS A 133 -33.09 10.25 -35.92
CA LYS A 133 -32.01 11.05 -35.31
C LYS A 133 -31.79 10.64 -33.85
N PRO A 134 -30.54 10.62 -33.33
CA PRO A 134 -30.27 10.32 -31.93
C PRO A 134 -31.07 11.28 -31.05
N SER A 135 -32.03 10.75 -30.29
CA SER A 135 -32.95 11.50 -29.46
C SER A 135 -32.27 12.00 -28.18
N ASP A 136 -32.69 13.17 -27.68
CA ASP A 136 -32.29 13.79 -26.40
C ASP A 136 -32.52 12.90 -25.14
N SER A 137 -32.96 11.64 -25.30
CA SER A 137 -33.25 10.67 -24.24
C SER A 137 -32.05 9.80 -23.84
N ALA A 138 -31.02 9.67 -24.69
CA ALA A 138 -29.84 8.83 -24.45
C ALA A 138 -29.07 9.09 -23.13
N PRO A 139 -29.00 10.32 -22.59
CA PRO A 139 -28.25 10.54 -21.35
C PRO A 139 -29.04 10.26 -20.06
N THR A 140 -30.34 9.98 -20.14
CA THR A 140 -31.17 9.65 -18.96
C THR A 140 -30.86 8.24 -18.44
N SER A 141 -30.72 7.25 -19.33
CA SER A 141 -30.38 5.86 -19.00
C SER A 141 -28.99 5.74 -18.35
N LEU A 142 -28.00 6.48 -18.87
CA LEU A 142 -26.65 6.53 -18.31
C LEU A 142 -26.66 7.04 -16.86
N LEU A 143 -27.37 8.14 -16.60
CA LEU A 143 -27.46 8.72 -15.26
C LEU A 143 -28.19 7.79 -14.30
N GLN A 144 -29.35 7.24 -14.70
CA GLN A 144 -30.11 6.31 -13.85
C GLN A 144 -29.31 5.07 -13.48
N SER A 145 -28.62 4.47 -14.46
CA SER A 145 -27.77 3.30 -14.24
C SER A 145 -26.60 3.63 -13.29
N ALA A 146 -25.97 4.79 -13.49
CA ALA A 146 -24.87 5.24 -12.63
C ALA A 146 -25.34 5.56 -11.21
N GLU A 147 -26.45 6.29 -11.02
CA GLU A 147 -27.02 6.57 -9.70
C GLU A 147 -27.40 5.29 -8.95
N LEU A 148 -28.01 4.31 -9.64
CA LEU A 148 -28.36 3.04 -9.03
C LEU A 148 -27.11 2.33 -8.48
N LEU A 149 -26.08 2.17 -9.32
CA LEU A 149 -24.83 1.52 -8.89
C LEU A 149 -24.10 2.34 -7.82
N ALA A 150 -24.17 3.66 -7.87
CA ALA A 150 -23.60 4.54 -6.85
C ALA A 150 -24.30 4.37 -5.50
N GLY A 151 -25.64 4.27 -5.49
CA GLY A 151 -26.42 3.99 -4.29
C GLY A 151 -25.97 2.69 -3.62
N LEU A 152 -25.84 1.61 -4.39
CA LEU A 152 -25.35 0.32 -3.88
C LEU A 152 -23.97 0.40 -3.20
N VAL A 153 -23.11 1.32 -3.65
CA VAL A 153 -21.75 1.52 -3.14
C VAL A 153 -21.72 2.48 -1.95
N LEU A 154 -22.49 3.57 -2.01
CA LEU A 154 -22.45 4.69 -1.07
C LEU A 154 -23.38 4.52 0.13
N ASP A 155 -24.52 3.84 -0.07
CA ASP A 155 -25.54 3.64 0.97
C ASP A 155 -25.26 2.40 1.83
N SER A 156 -24.18 1.67 1.52
CA SER A 156 -23.76 0.48 2.28
C SER A 156 -23.46 0.85 3.74
N PRO A 157 -24.01 0.10 4.73
CA PRO A 157 -23.90 0.40 6.16
C PRO A 157 -22.49 0.29 6.75
N LEU A 158 -21.46 0.06 5.93
CA LEU A 158 -20.04 0.12 6.34
C LEU A 158 -19.63 1.47 6.96
N LYS A 159 -20.45 2.52 6.82
CA LYS A 159 -20.25 3.83 7.47
C LYS A 159 -20.35 3.83 9.00
N GLN A 160 -20.82 2.75 9.65
CA GLN A 160 -21.07 2.76 11.10
C GLN A 160 -20.03 2.05 11.97
N SER A 161 -18.93 1.51 11.41
CA SER A 161 -17.89 0.85 12.22
C SER A 161 -16.57 1.61 12.31
N SER A 162 -16.53 2.92 12.02
CA SER A 162 -15.32 3.74 12.12
C SER A 162 -15.39 4.79 13.24
N GLU A 163 -15.88 4.43 14.43
CA GLU A 163 -15.32 4.99 15.66
C GLU A 163 -14.13 4.10 16.05
N PRO A 164 -12.92 4.66 16.27
CA PRO A 164 -11.81 3.90 16.81
C PRO A 164 -12.11 3.69 18.29
N SER A 165 -12.85 2.64 18.62
CA SER A 165 -12.77 2.06 19.94
C SER A 165 -11.37 1.48 20.07
N ASP A 166 -10.54 2.15 20.88
CA ASP A 166 -9.40 1.54 21.56
C ASP A 166 -9.77 0.11 22.01
N VAL A 167 -8.78 -0.81 21.97
CA VAL A 167 -8.81 -2.24 22.42
C VAL A 167 -8.80 -3.27 21.26
N VAL A 168 -7.60 -3.61 20.74
CA VAL A 168 -6.84 -4.86 21.03
C VAL A 168 -5.74 -5.09 19.98
N SER A 169 -4.50 -5.08 20.49
CA SER A 169 -3.30 -5.69 19.91
C SER A 169 -3.53 -7.16 19.56
N ALA A 170 -3.36 -7.54 18.30
CA ALA A 170 -3.30 -8.94 17.90
C ALA A 170 -1.89 -9.49 18.21
N SER A 171 -1.71 -9.98 19.43
CA SER A 171 -0.64 -10.88 19.81
C SER A 171 -0.75 -12.19 19.00
N ALA A 172 0.32 -12.55 18.30
CA ALA A 172 0.47 -13.84 17.64
C ALA A 172 0.53 -14.97 18.69
N SER A 173 -0.58 -15.67 18.91
CA SER A 173 -0.59 -16.94 19.64
C SER A 173 -0.42 -18.11 18.68
N ASN A 174 0.62 -18.90 18.94
CA ASN A 174 1.00 -20.16 18.29
C ASN A 174 -0.20 -21.07 17.96
N ILE A 175 -0.34 -21.44 16.68
CA ILE A 175 -1.06 -22.64 16.26
C ILE A 175 -0.02 -23.66 15.81
N ASP A 176 0.13 -24.68 16.65
CA ASP A 176 0.96 -25.85 16.46
C ASP A 176 0.32 -26.77 15.41
N LEU A 177 0.94 -26.91 14.23
CA LEU A 177 0.56 -27.90 13.22
C LEU A 177 1.80 -28.67 12.78
N GLN A 178 1.91 -29.91 13.27
CA GLN A 178 2.87 -30.89 12.79
C GLN A 178 2.63 -31.26 11.32
N PRO A 179 3.69 -31.57 10.54
CA PRO A 179 3.54 -31.99 9.15
C PRO A 179 3.43 -33.52 9.05
N SER A 180 2.35 -34.00 8.42
CA SER A 180 2.30 -35.36 7.87
C SER A 180 2.59 -35.32 6.37
N VAL A 181 3.68 -35.99 6.03
CA VAL A 181 4.21 -36.20 4.69
C VAL A 181 3.26 -37.11 3.89
N SER A 182 2.88 -36.68 2.68
CA SER A 182 2.70 -37.62 1.57
C SER A 182 3.01 -36.95 0.24
N GLN A 183 3.98 -37.54 -0.44
CA GLN A 183 4.47 -37.18 -1.76
C GLN A 183 3.47 -37.63 -2.83
N SER A 184 3.25 -36.80 -3.84
CA SER A 184 2.74 -37.23 -5.14
C SER A 184 3.32 -36.32 -6.22
N ASN A 185 4.27 -36.87 -6.97
CA ASN A 185 4.82 -36.27 -8.18
C ASN A 185 3.79 -36.36 -9.30
N ASN A 186 3.51 -35.26 -10.00
CA ASN A 186 3.48 -35.30 -11.46
C ASN A 186 3.52 -33.90 -12.11
N SER A 187 4.27 -33.89 -13.20
CA SER A 187 4.62 -32.79 -14.11
C SER A 187 3.46 -32.32 -14.99
N GLY A 188 3.43 -31.02 -15.32
CA GLY A 188 2.69 -30.51 -16.47
C GLY A 188 2.58 -28.99 -16.49
N GLU A 189 3.45 -28.33 -17.25
CA GLU A 189 3.26 -26.93 -17.67
C GLU A 189 1.91 -26.75 -18.39
N LYS A 190 1.08 -25.82 -17.87
CA LYS A 190 0.26 -24.82 -18.61
C LYS A 190 -0.95 -24.38 -17.77
N GLY A 191 -1.13 -23.06 -17.66
CA GLY A 191 -2.39 -22.45 -17.28
C GLY A 191 -2.24 -21.46 -16.12
N GLY A 192 -2.48 -20.18 -16.39
CA GLY A 192 -2.66 -19.19 -15.32
C GLY A 192 -3.88 -19.56 -14.50
N GLU A 193 -3.68 -19.84 -13.22
CA GLU A 193 -4.76 -20.05 -12.26
C GLU A 193 -5.41 -18.69 -11.97
N SER A 194 -6.67 -18.55 -12.37
CA SER A 194 -7.53 -17.42 -12.01
C SER A 194 -7.90 -17.54 -10.53
N LEU A 195 -7.58 -16.50 -9.76
CA LEU A 195 -7.98 -16.28 -8.36
C LEU A 195 -9.49 -15.95 -8.24
N ASP A 196 -10.38 -16.73 -8.86
CA ASP A 196 -11.80 -16.37 -9.00
C ASP A 196 -12.79 -17.19 -8.14
N GLU A 197 -12.34 -18.10 -7.29
CA GLU A 197 -13.22 -18.77 -6.30
C GLU A 197 -12.89 -18.35 -4.87
N ILE A 198 -13.12 -17.08 -4.57
CA ILE A 198 -13.26 -16.61 -3.20
C ILE A 198 -14.70 -16.92 -2.77
N ILE A 199 -14.87 -17.93 -1.93
CA ILE A 199 -16.09 -18.11 -1.13
C ILE A 199 -16.16 -16.89 -0.20
N PHE A 200 -17.15 -16.02 -0.38
CA PHE A 200 -17.35 -14.84 0.47
C PHE A 200 -18.12 -15.21 1.74
N PRO A 201 -17.52 -15.18 2.94
CA PRO A 201 -18.25 -15.34 4.21
C PRO A 201 -18.89 -14.03 4.71
N ALA A 202 -18.91 -12.96 3.91
CA ALA A 202 -19.42 -11.65 4.31
C ALA A 202 -20.97 -11.58 4.23
N ALA A 203 -21.60 -10.76 5.09
CA ALA A 203 -23.03 -10.47 5.01
C ALA A 203 -23.42 -9.97 3.59
N ALA A 204 -24.60 -10.32 3.07
CA ALA A 204 -25.01 -9.96 1.70
C ALA A 204 -24.88 -8.48 1.30
N PRO A 205 -25.12 -7.47 2.16
CA PRO A 205 -24.90 -6.08 1.77
C PRO A 205 -23.44 -5.79 1.42
N ALA A 206 -22.51 -6.39 2.17
CA ALA A 206 -21.10 -6.28 1.87
C ALA A 206 -20.78 -7.00 0.56
N ALA A 207 -21.36 -8.18 0.31
CA ALA A 207 -21.11 -8.92 -0.94
C ALA A 207 -21.53 -8.13 -2.20
N LEU A 208 -22.71 -7.49 -2.18
CA LEU A 208 -23.18 -6.69 -3.32
C LEU A 208 -22.30 -5.46 -3.56
N ASN A 209 -21.97 -4.74 -2.49
CA ASN A 209 -21.07 -3.58 -2.57
C ASN A 209 -19.70 -3.99 -3.13
N GLN A 210 -19.10 -5.07 -2.60
CA GLN A 210 -17.83 -5.60 -3.08
C GLN A 210 -17.89 -5.99 -4.57
N LEU A 211 -18.98 -6.60 -5.04
CA LEU A 211 -19.15 -6.91 -6.47
C LEU A 211 -19.11 -5.66 -7.34
N VAL A 212 -19.80 -4.58 -6.93
CA VAL A 212 -19.77 -3.31 -7.68
C VAL A 212 -18.39 -2.67 -7.60
N ILE A 213 -17.77 -2.62 -6.42
CA ILE A 213 -16.43 -2.04 -6.22
C ILE A 213 -15.38 -2.76 -7.09
N PHE A 214 -15.33 -4.10 -7.04
CA PHE A 214 -14.27 -4.86 -7.73
C PHE A 214 -14.48 -4.96 -9.25
N HIS A 215 -15.71 -5.00 -9.74
CA HIS A 215 -15.96 -5.28 -11.16
C HIS A 215 -16.50 -4.09 -11.96
N HIS A 216 -17.12 -3.11 -11.31
CA HIS A 216 -17.90 -2.07 -11.98
C HIS A 216 -17.56 -0.65 -11.53
N LEU A 217 -16.67 -0.46 -10.57
CA LEU A 217 -16.22 0.87 -10.14
C LEU A 217 -15.56 1.69 -11.27
N PRO A 218 -14.73 1.11 -12.16
CA PRO A 218 -14.21 1.87 -13.30
C PRO A 218 -15.31 2.42 -14.20
N ASP A 219 -16.36 1.63 -14.45
CA ASP A 219 -17.52 2.06 -15.24
C ASP A 219 -18.27 3.21 -14.63
N LEU A 220 -18.52 3.08 -13.34
CA LEU A 220 -19.20 4.09 -12.57
C LEU A 220 -18.40 5.39 -12.60
N CYS A 221 -17.07 5.29 -12.46
CA CYS A 221 -16.18 6.43 -12.62
C CYS A 221 -16.26 7.04 -14.02
N ALA A 222 -16.21 6.22 -15.07
CA ALA A 222 -16.29 6.66 -16.46
C ALA A 222 -17.61 7.39 -16.75
N ALA A 223 -18.73 6.83 -16.31
CA ALA A 223 -20.07 7.39 -16.46
C ALA A 223 -20.17 8.77 -15.81
N PHE A 224 -19.84 8.89 -14.52
CA PHE A 224 -19.95 10.17 -13.82
C PHE A 224 -18.95 11.21 -14.32
N ILE A 225 -17.72 10.82 -14.69
CA ILE A 225 -16.77 11.76 -15.27
C ILE A 225 -17.30 12.30 -16.61
N GLN A 226 -17.87 11.45 -17.47
CA GLN A 226 -18.47 11.89 -18.72
C GLN A 226 -19.70 12.79 -18.51
N LEU A 227 -20.60 12.42 -17.60
CA LEU A 227 -21.78 13.21 -17.25
C LEU A 227 -21.39 14.58 -16.69
N ALA A 228 -20.33 14.64 -15.87
CA ALA A 228 -19.79 15.89 -15.33
C ALA A 228 -19.25 16.85 -16.41
N VAL A 229 -18.83 16.32 -17.56
CA VAL A 229 -18.27 17.12 -18.67
C VAL A 229 -19.35 17.48 -19.70
N SER A 230 -20.16 16.51 -20.10
CA SER A 230 -21.03 16.57 -21.29
C SER A 230 -22.54 16.56 -20.99
N GLY A 231 -22.95 16.32 -19.75
CA GLY A 231 -24.36 16.26 -19.37
C GLY A 231 -25.07 17.62 -19.36
N LYS A 232 -26.38 17.61 -19.10
CA LYS A 232 -27.13 18.83 -18.75
C LYS A 232 -26.60 19.42 -17.43
N GLU A 233 -26.80 20.71 -17.19
CA GLU A 233 -26.22 21.39 -16.02
C GLU A 233 -26.59 20.72 -14.68
N GLU A 234 -27.83 20.26 -14.56
CA GLU A 234 -28.30 19.49 -13.39
C GLU A 234 -27.52 18.18 -13.21
N TRP A 235 -27.28 17.45 -14.29
CA TRP A 235 -26.54 16.18 -14.27
C TRP A 235 -25.05 16.40 -14.04
N LYS A 236 -24.48 17.50 -14.55
CA LYS A 236 -23.08 17.84 -14.30
C LYS A 236 -22.84 18.07 -12.82
N LYS A 237 -23.75 18.80 -12.18
CA LYS A 237 -23.73 19.06 -10.74
C LYS A 237 -23.85 17.75 -9.97
N LEU A 238 -24.90 16.96 -10.23
CA LEU A 238 -25.13 15.68 -9.56
C LEU A 238 -23.96 14.71 -9.74
N ALA A 239 -23.49 14.49 -10.97
CA ALA A 239 -22.36 13.60 -11.25
C ALA A 239 -21.06 14.08 -10.57
N THR A 240 -20.85 15.39 -10.47
CA THR A 240 -19.70 15.95 -9.74
C THR A 240 -19.83 15.70 -8.23
N GLU A 241 -21.03 15.87 -7.66
CA GLU A 241 -21.31 15.61 -6.25
C GLU A 241 -21.12 14.12 -5.91
N ARG A 242 -21.71 13.21 -6.69
CA ARG A 242 -21.51 11.76 -6.52
C ARG A 242 -20.07 11.33 -6.65
N MET A 243 -19.36 11.85 -7.63
CA MET A 243 -17.94 11.52 -7.77
C MET A 243 -17.12 11.99 -6.57
N GLN A 244 -17.41 13.17 -6.02
CA GLN A 244 -16.77 13.63 -4.80
C GLN A 244 -17.15 12.78 -3.59
N GLU A 245 -18.40 12.36 -3.50
CA GLU A 245 -18.89 11.47 -2.44
C GLU A 245 -18.17 10.11 -2.50
N MET A 246 -18.08 9.49 -3.67
CA MET A 246 -17.31 8.25 -3.89
C MET A 246 -15.84 8.40 -3.53
N VAL A 247 -15.19 9.49 -3.95
CA VAL A 247 -13.79 9.79 -3.61
C VAL A 247 -13.60 9.96 -2.10
N ARG A 248 -14.60 10.38 -1.34
CA ARG A 248 -14.52 10.50 0.14
C ARG A 248 -14.84 9.17 0.83
N ALA A 249 -15.88 8.47 0.38
CA ALA A 249 -16.44 7.31 1.07
C ALA A 249 -15.67 6.02 0.78
N LEU A 250 -15.09 5.86 -0.40
CA LEU A 250 -14.46 4.61 -0.79
C LEU A 250 -12.98 4.52 -0.36
N PRO A 251 -12.48 3.29 -0.12
CA PRO A 251 -11.06 3.07 0.14
C PRO A 251 -10.21 3.59 -1.02
N VAL A 252 -9.09 4.23 -0.69
CA VAL A 252 -8.24 4.91 -1.68
C VAL A 252 -7.74 3.95 -2.76
N ALA A 253 -7.37 2.72 -2.37
CA ALA A 253 -6.89 1.68 -3.28
C ALA A 253 -7.84 1.40 -4.45
N HIS A 254 -9.12 1.13 -4.16
CA HIS A 254 -10.12 0.84 -5.19
C HIS A 254 -10.34 2.02 -6.13
N MET A 255 -10.37 3.25 -5.62
CA MET A 255 -10.53 4.44 -6.46
C MET A 255 -9.32 4.69 -7.34
N VAL A 256 -8.11 4.52 -6.81
CA VAL A 256 -6.87 4.63 -7.58
C VAL A 256 -6.82 3.56 -8.67
N GLU A 257 -7.12 2.31 -8.33
CA GLU A 257 -7.20 1.19 -9.28
C GLU A 257 -8.21 1.47 -10.39
N ALA A 258 -9.43 1.89 -10.03
CA ALA A 258 -10.48 2.18 -11.00
C ALA A 258 -10.07 3.28 -11.98
N LEU A 259 -9.53 4.39 -11.49
CA LEU A 259 -9.10 5.51 -12.33
C LEU A 259 -7.87 5.14 -13.18
N LEU A 260 -6.88 4.42 -12.64
CA LEU A 260 -5.73 3.96 -13.43
C LEU A 260 -6.14 2.93 -14.48
N THR A 261 -7.14 2.08 -14.19
CA THR A 261 -7.69 1.12 -15.16
C THR A 261 -8.39 1.84 -16.32
N LEU A 262 -9.09 2.95 -16.05
CA LEU A 262 -9.65 3.81 -17.11
C LEU A 262 -8.56 4.48 -17.95
N LEU A 263 -7.49 4.96 -17.32
CA LEU A 263 -6.40 5.65 -18.03
C LEU A 263 -5.44 4.70 -18.77
N GLY A 264 -5.39 3.43 -18.37
CA GLY A 264 -4.54 2.41 -18.99
C GLY A 264 -5.08 1.80 -20.28
N GLN A 265 -6.19 2.31 -20.82
CA GLN A 265 -6.72 1.81 -22.09
C GLN A 265 -5.82 2.25 -23.26
N SER A 266 -5.46 1.31 -24.13
CA SER A 266 -4.62 1.60 -25.30
C SER A 266 -5.41 1.78 -26.60
N LYS A 267 -6.61 1.17 -26.69
CA LYS A 267 -7.49 1.21 -27.87
C LYS A 267 -8.96 1.11 -27.44
N PRO A 268 -9.78 2.14 -27.69
CA PRO A 268 -9.37 3.50 -28.05
C PRO A 268 -8.53 4.14 -26.92
N ASP A 269 -7.62 5.06 -27.26
CA ASP A 269 -6.89 5.84 -26.26
C ASP A 269 -7.86 6.76 -25.49
N PRO A 270 -7.77 6.87 -24.15
CA PRO A 270 -8.62 7.73 -23.38
C PRO A 270 -8.55 9.19 -23.87
N PRO A 271 -9.70 9.87 -24.01
CA PRO A 271 -9.70 11.24 -24.48
C PRO A 271 -8.98 12.17 -23.49
N THR A 272 -8.42 13.27 -24.00
CA THR A 272 -7.60 14.20 -23.20
C THR A 272 -8.36 14.77 -21.99
N TRP A 273 -9.63 15.10 -22.15
CA TRP A 273 -10.47 15.58 -21.04
C TRP A 273 -10.65 14.54 -19.92
N LEU A 274 -10.66 13.24 -20.26
CA LEU A 274 -10.74 12.17 -19.26
C LEU A 274 -9.41 12.04 -18.53
N LYS A 275 -8.29 12.03 -19.27
CA LYS A 275 -6.92 12.05 -18.70
C LYS A 275 -6.74 13.20 -17.72
N GLU A 276 -7.19 14.39 -18.07
CA GLU A 276 -7.13 15.56 -17.20
C GLU A 276 -8.02 15.44 -15.96
N ARG A 277 -9.27 14.99 -16.10
CA ARG A 277 -10.22 14.92 -14.97
C ARG A 277 -9.89 13.79 -14.01
N ALA A 278 -9.58 12.59 -14.53
CA ALA A 278 -9.12 11.47 -13.73
C ALA A 278 -7.75 11.74 -13.10
N GLY A 279 -6.81 12.38 -13.83
CA GLY A 279 -5.53 12.81 -13.28
C GLY A 279 -5.69 13.77 -12.09
N ARG A 280 -6.59 14.76 -12.21
CA ARG A 280 -6.95 15.67 -11.11
C ARG A 280 -7.47 14.92 -9.87
N MET A 281 -8.26 13.88 -10.08
CA MET A 281 -8.77 13.06 -8.98
C MET A 281 -7.70 12.16 -8.39
N LEU A 282 -6.88 11.52 -9.22
CA LEU A 282 -5.77 10.68 -8.80
C LEU A 282 -4.81 11.45 -7.91
N SER A 283 -4.43 12.70 -8.22
CA SER A 283 -3.57 13.40 -7.28
C SER A 283 -4.28 13.88 -6.03
N LYS A 284 -5.61 14.07 -6.01
CA LYS A 284 -6.32 14.27 -4.74
C LYS A 284 -6.30 13.01 -3.89
N LEU A 285 -6.47 11.84 -4.52
CA LEU A 285 -6.35 10.53 -3.86
C LEU A 285 -4.93 10.28 -3.34
N LEU A 286 -3.90 10.72 -4.08
CA LEU A 286 -2.50 10.61 -3.67
C LEU A 286 -2.21 11.34 -2.35
N LEU A 287 -2.89 12.46 -2.08
CA LEU A 287 -2.76 13.22 -0.82
C LEU A 287 -3.51 12.58 0.36
N ARG A 288 -4.41 11.62 0.11
CA ARG A 288 -5.07 10.88 1.19
C ARG A 288 -4.09 9.85 1.73
N GLU A 289 -4.25 9.50 3.00
CA GLU A 289 -3.52 8.41 3.64
C GLU A 289 -3.63 7.11 2.83
N GLY A 290 -2.50 6.43 2.63
CA GLY A 290 -2.40 5.23 1.79
C GLY A 290 -2.48 5.50 0.28
N GLY A 291 -2.67 6.74 -0.17
CA GLY A 291 -2.75 7.10 -1.58
C GLY A 291 -1.48 6.88 -2.36
N VAL A 292 -0.32 7.14 -1.73
CA VAL A 292 0.99 6.84 -2.33
C VAL A 292 1.18 5.33 -2.49
N ALA A 293 0.87 4.56 -1.44
CA ALA A 293 0.96 3.10 -1.45
C ALA A 293 0.09 2.48 -2.56
N ALA A 294 -1.19 2.84 -2.60
CA ALA A 294 -2.14 2.39 -3.62
C ALA A 294 -1.71 2.74 -5.05
N SER A 295 -1.16 3.95 -5.24
CA SER A 295 -0.67 4.39 -6.54
C SER A 295 0.57 3.60 -6.96
N MET A 296 1.52 3.41 -6.05
CA MET A 296 2.71 2.62 -6.32
C MET A 296 2.33 1.17 -6.63
N GLU A 297 1.49 0.54 -5.80
CA GLU A 297 1.04 -0.83 -5.99
C GLU A 297 0.56 -1.09 -7.42
N ARG A 298 -0.30 -0.19 -7.92
CA ARG A 298 -0.87 -0.36 -9.25
C ARG A 298 0.12 -0.06 -10.38
N LEU A 299 1.05 0.87 -10.17
CA LEU A 299 2.03 1.30 -11.17
C LEU A 299 3.26 0.37 -11.24
N VAL A 300 3.68 -0.22 -10.13
CA VAL A 300 4.90 -1.05 -10.03
C VAL A 300 4.63 -2.54 -9.88
N GLY A 301 3.39 -2.97 -9.58
CA GLY A 301 3.08 -4.39 -9.34
C GLY A 301 3.31 -5.31 -10.55
N GLY A 302 3.23 -4.78 -11.77
CA GLY A 302 3.52 -5.52 -13.00
C GLY A 302 4.96 -5.42 -13.48
N ILE A 303 5.81 -4.65 -12.80
CA ILE A 303 7.19 -4.38 -13.24
C ILE A 303 8.10 -5.52 -12.76
N GLN A 304 8.96 -6.01 -13.65
CA GLN A 304 9.98 -7.00 -13.29
C GLN A 304 10.95 -6.41 -12.25
N GLU A 305 11.26 -7.20 -11.24
CA GLU A 305 12.21 -6.83 -10.19
C GLU A 305 13.57 -6.42 -10.78
N GLY A 306 14.13 -5.32 -10.27
CA GLY A 306 15.40 -4.76 -10.74
C GLY A 306 15.29 -3.76 -11.90
N ASN A 307 14.09 -3.45 -12.39
CA ASN A 307 13.91 -2.41 -13.41
C ASN A 307 13.95 -1.00 -12.82
N VAL A 308 15.16 -0.55 -12.47
CA VAL A 308 15.42 0.74 -11.82
C VAL A 308 14.87 1.93 -12.62
N GLN A 309 14.98 1.90 -13.95
CA GLN A 309 14.48 2.98 -14.81
C GLN A 309 12.97 3.16 -14.70
N ALA A 310 12.23 2.06 -14.58
CA ALA A 310 10.78 2.12 -14.44
C ALA A 310 10.36 2.64 -13.05
N TYR A 311 11.07 2.23 -11.99
CA TYR A 311 10.86 2.79 -10.64
C TYR A 311 11.16 4.29 -10.62
N GLU A 312 12.24 4.72 -11.26
CA GLU A 312 12.62 6.12 -11.33
C GLU A 312 11.59 6.95 -12.09
N HIS A 313 11.13 6.48 -13.24
CA HIS A 313 10.09 7.17 -14.00
C HIS A 313 8.81 7.38 -13.17
N ILE A 314 8.38 6.35 -12.43
CA ILE A 314 7.20 6.42 -11.55
C ILE A 314 7.46 7.35 -10.37
N ALA A 315 8.61 7.22 -9.70
CA ALA A 315 9.00 8.07 -8.57
C ALA A 315 9.08 9.55 -8.96
N VAL A 316 9.67 9.87 -10.13
CA VAL A 316 9.75 11.25 -10.66
C VAL A 316 8.36 11.81 -10.93
N HIS A 317 7.47 10.98 -11.48
CA HIS A 317 6.09 11.34 -11.73
C HIS A 317 5.33 11.63 -10.43
N LEU A 318 5.41 10.73 -9.45
CA LEU A 318 4.74 10.87 -8.15
C LEU A 318 5.35 11.97 -7.29
N ALA A 319 6.64 12.27 -7.40
CA ALA A 319 7.24 13.37 -6.66
C ALA A 319 6.80 14.75 -7.20
N LYS A 320 6.22 14.83 -8.41
CA LYS A 320 5.94 16.11 -9.08
C LYS A 320 4.69 16.74 -8.49
N VAL A 321 4.84 17.94 -7.91
CA VAL A 321 3.73 18.72 -7.37
C VAL A 321 2.71 19.04 -8.48
N PRO A 322 1.46 18.54 -8.39
CA PRO A 322 0.40 18.86 -9.33
C PRO A 322 -0.01 20.34 -9.29
N LYS A 323 -0.34 20.91 -10.45
CA LYS A 323 -0.64 22.35 -10.61
C LYS A 323 -1.84 22.88 -9.81
N TYR A 324 -2.76 22.01 -9.40
CA TYR A 324 -4.00 22.37 -8.69
C TYR A 324 -3.89 22.23 -7.18
N ILE A 325 -2.74 21.79 -6.67
CA ILE A 325 -2.47 21.86 -5.24
C ILE A 325 -2.14 23.31 -4.91
N THR A 326 -2.76 23.82 -3.85
CA THR A 326 -2.71 25.23 -3.47
C THR A 326 -1.30 25.70 -3.16
N THR A 327 -0.52 24.89 -2.44
CA THR A 327 0.85 25.22 -2.04
C THR A 327 1.76 24.00 -2.08
N THR A 328 3.05 24.21 -2.37
CA THR A 328 4.07 23.15 -2.32
C THR A 328 4.21 22.53 -0.92
N PRO A 329 4.25 23.29 0.19
CA PRO A 329 4.29 22.71 1.54
C PRO A 329 3.13 21.76 1.84
N ALA A 330 1.89 22.09 1.45
CA ALA A 330 0.74 21.21 1.65
C ALA A 330 0.88 19.87 0.90
N TYR A 331 1.64 19.85 -0.21
CA TYR A 331 1.98 18.59 -0.87
C TYR A 331 2.93 17.74 -0.04
N TYR A 332 4.01 18.33 0.46
CA TYR A 332 5.01 17.62 1.25
C TYR A 332 4.42 17.13 2.57
N GLU A 333 3.64 17.96 3.25
CA GLU A 333 2.91 17.62 4.47
C GLU A 333 2.02 16.38 4.29
N ALA A 334 1.32 16.26 3.15
CA ALA A 334 0.46 15.12 2.88
C ALA A 334 1.22 13.86 2.41
N ILE A 335 2.31 14.03 1.66
CA ILE A 335 3.01 12.92 0.98
C ILE A 335 4.12 12.32 1.84
N CYS A 336 4.94 13.15 2.48
CA CYS A 336 6.12 12.70 3.22
C CYS A 336 5.78 11.68 4.33
N PRO A 337 4.73 11.87 5.16
CA PRO A 337 4.38 10.90 6.20
C PRO A 337 3.98 9.53 5.66
N GLN A 338 3.59 9.41 4.39
CA GLN A 338 3.19 8.14 3.77
C GLN A 338 4.39 7.31 3.29
N LEU A 339 5.59 7.89 3.19
CA LEU A 339 6.76 7.21 2.62
C LEU A 339 7.46 6.24 3.60
N PRO A 340 7.64 6.55 4.90
CA PRO A 340 8.33 5.65 5.82
C PRO A 340 7.78 4.23 5.86
N PRO A 341 6.44 4.00 5.94
CA PRO A 341 5.91 2.63 5.90
C PRO A 341 6.28 1.85 4.64
N LEU A 342 6.56 2.53 3.52
CA LEU A 342 6.88 1.91 2.24
C LEU A 342 8.36 1.51 2.14
N PHE A 343 9.29 2.38 2.56
CA PHE A 343 10.72 2.06 2.51
C PHE A 343 11.23 1.34 3.77
N LEU A 344 10.47 1.32 4.87
CA LEU A 344 10.77 0.52 6.06
C LEU A 344 10.06 -0.84 6.07
N ALA A 345 9.20 -1.12 5.10
CA ALA A 345 8.52 -2.40 4.97
C ALA A 345 9.54 -3.57 4.96
N PRO A 346 9.32 -4.63 5.76
CA PRO A 346 10.20 -5.79 5.77
C PRO A 346 10.33 -6.40 4.37
N LEU A 347 11.57 -6.51 3.90
CA LEU A 347 11.84 -7.09 2.58
C LEU A 347 11.71 -8.62 2.61
N PRO A 348 11.48 -9.27 1.45
CA PRO A 348 11.36 -10.71 1.38
C PRO A 348 12.60 -11.42 1.95
N GLY A 349 12.37 -12.40 2.83
CA GLY A 349 13.43 -13.12 3.54
C GLY A 349 13.92 -12.46 4.84
N GLN A 350 13.43 -11.27 5.19
CA GLN A 350 13.62 -10.67 6.51
C GLN A 350 12.57 -11.17 7.50
N GLU A 351 12.86 -11.04 8.79
CA GLU A 351 11.88 -11.24 9.86
C GLU A 351 10.64 -10.35 9.64
N GLY A 352 9.45 -10.95 9.67
CA GLY A 352 8.18 -10.29 9.35
C GLY A 352 7.94 -10.04 7.85
N GLY A 353 8.88 -10.39 6.97
CA GLY A 353 8.77 -10.23 5.53
C GLY A 353 8.02 -11.35 4.82
N LEU A 354 7.63 -11.08 3.56
CA LEU A 354 6.98 -12.09 2.71
C LEU A 354 7.95 -13.17 2.25
N LYS A 355 7.42 -14.34 1.91
CA LYS A 355 8.20 -15.42 1.30
C LYS A 355 8.75 -14.98 -0.06
N GLU A 356 10.05 -15.15 -0.25
CA GLU A 356 10.73 -14.89 -1.51
C GLU A 356 10.08 -15.64 -2.70
N GLY A 357 10.16 -15.02 -3.88
CA GLY A 357 9.63 -15.57 -5.13
C GLY A 357 8.11 -15.39 -5.33
N THR A 358 7.37 -14.91 -4.33
CA THR A 358 5.93 -14.60 -4.49
C THR A 358 5.72 -13.28 -5.26
N SER A 359 4.57 -13.13 -5.91
CA SER A 359 4.19 -11.88 -6.58
C SER A 359 4.12 -10.70 -5.60
N ALA A 360 3.56 -10.94 -4.41
CA ALA A 360 3.46 -9.96 -3.34
C ALA A 360 4.85 -9.54 -2.81
N ALA A 361 5.79 -10.48 -2.66
CA ALA A 361 7.17 -10.17 -2.31
C ALA A 361 7.83 -9.22 -3.32
N ARG A 362 7.69 -9.50 -4.63
CA ARG A 362 8.22 -8.62 -5.69
C ARG A 362 7.58 -7.24 -5.65
N LEU A 363 6.28 -7.17 -5.39
CA LEU A 363 5.56 -5.91 -5.28
C LEU A 363 6.12 -5.06 -4.13
N VAL A 364 6.33 -5.64 -2.95
CA VAL A 364 6.92 -4.94 -1.79
C VAL A 364 8.31 -4.41 -2.12
N VAL A 365 9.17 -5.21 -2.76
CA VAL A 365 10.51 -4.78 -3.21
C VAL A 365 10.41 -3.60 -4.19
N ASN A 366 9.51 -3.68 -5.18
CA ASN A 366 9.32 -2.61 -6.15
C ASN A 366 8.84 -1.31 -5.48
N MET A 367 7.91 -1.41 -4.53
CA MET A 367 7.39 -0.27 -3.77
C MET A 367 8.46 0.35 -2.88
N HIS A 368 9.25 -0.48 -2.18
CA HIS A 368 10.38 -0.05 -1.36
C HIS A 368 11.38 0.79 -2.18
N HIS A 369 11.84 0.28 -3.32
CA HIS A 369 12.75 1.02 -4.19
C HIS A 369 12.15 2.31 -4.74
N THR A 370 10.88 2.25 -5.19
CA THR A 370 10.20 3.43 -5.74
C THR A 370 10.01 4.52 -4.66
N ALA A 371 9.73 4.14 -3.41
CA ALA A 371 9.60 5.06 -2.28
C ALA A 371 10.93 5.75 -1.92
N ILE A 372 12.05 5.02 -1.92
CA ILE A 372 13.39 5.59 -1.69
C ILE A 372 13.73 6.61 -2.77
N ILE A 373 13.53 6.25 -4.05
CA ILE A 373 13.78 7.16 -5.17
C ILE A 373 12.87 8.39 -5.07
N MET A 374 11.59 8.19 -4.74
CA MET A 374 10.63 9.28 -4.60
C MET A 374 11.04 10.27 -3.51
N ALA A 375 11.48 9.78 -2.35
CA ALA A 375 12.02 10.61 -1.27
C ALA A 375 13.25 11.41 -1.72
N CYS A 376 14.21 10.78 -2.41
CA CYS A 376 15.39 11.47 -2.95
C CYS A 376 15.01 12.55 -3.98
N LYS A 377 14.03 12.28 -4.86
CA LYS A 377 13.55 13.26 -5.85
C LYS A 377 12.77 14.41 -5.21
N LEU A 378 12.03 14.17 -4.12
CA LEU A 378 11.38 15.23 -3.34
C LEU A 378 12.44 16.11 -2.65
N ALA A 379 13.46 15.50 -2.05
CA ALA A 379 14.55 16.20 -1.38
C ALA A 379 15.40 17.04 -2.35
N SER A 380 15.63 16.54 -3.57
CA SER A 380 16.31 17.29 -4.65
C SER A 380 15.57 18.55 -5.07
N ARG A 381 14.24 18.56 -4.92
CA ARG A 381 13.40 19.70 -5.30
C ARG A 381 13.32 20.73 -4.19
N ASP A 382 13.13 20.28 -2.96
CA ASP A 382 13.08 21.13 -1.77
C ASP A 382 13.51 20.35 -0.53
N ILE A 383 14.81 20.43 -0.22
CA ILE A 383 15.39 19.74 0.93
C ILE A 383 14.87 20.30 2.26
N LYS A 384 14.42 21.56 2.30
CA LYS A 384 13.90 22.16 3.54
C LYS A 384 12.56 21.56 3.91
N LEU A 385 11.63 21.48 2.94
CA LEU A 385 10.32 20.86 3.16
C LEU A 385 10.45 19.34 3.39
N CYS A 386 11.33 18.65 2.66
CA CYS A 386 11.62 17.24 2.96
C CYS A 386 12.24 17.06 4.35
N GLY A 387 13.13 17.96 4.76
CA GLY A 387 13.70 18.02 6.09
C GLY A 387 12.63 18.16 7.16
N GLU A 388 11.67 19.07 6.96
CA GLU A 388 10.58 19.35 7.90
C GLU A 388 9.56 18.21 8.02
N TYR A 389 9.10 17.66 6.88
CA TYR A 389 7.96 16.72 6.86
C TYR A 389 8.36 15.24 6.77
N LEU A 390 9.60 14.91 6.36
CA LEU A 390 10.08 13.53 6.26
C LEU A 390 11.21 13.26 7.25
N PHE A 391 12.35 13.92 7.07
CA PHE A 391 13.57 13.52 7.76
C PHE A 391 13.57 13.90 9.24
N THR A 392 13.21 15.13 9.61
CA THR A 392 13.20 15.54 11.02
C THR A 392 12.26 14.70 11.88
N PRO A 393 11.01 14.40 11.46
CA PRO A 393 10.14 13.47 12.18
C PRO A 393 10.75 12.09 12.32
N SER A 394 11.32 11.52 11.24
CA SER A 394 11.96 10.21 11.27
C SER A 394 13.23 10.15 12.11
N LEU A 395 14.00 11.24 12.22
CA LEU A 395 15.25 11.30 13.00
C LEU A 395 15.03 11.64 14.47
N ARG A 396 13.94 12.32 14.81
CA ARG A 396 13.68 12.84 16.16
C ARG A 396 13.85 11.79 17.27
N PRO A 397 13.33 10.55 17.16
CA PRO A 397 13.51 9.52 18.20
C PRO A 397 15.00 9.21 18.44
N LEU A 398 15.76 9.04 17.35
CA LEU A 398 17.18 8.71 17.40
C LEU A 398 18.02 9.86 17.96
N VAL A 399 17.77 11.10 17.52
CA VAL A 399 18.49 12.28 18.01
C VAL A 399 18.19 12.50 19.50
N ARG A 400 16.93 12.36 19.92
CA ARG A 400 16.55 12.49 21.33
C ARG A 400 17.28 11.46 22.21
N TRP A 401 17.26 10.19 21.82
CA TRP A 401 17.96 9.12 22.53
C TRP A 401 19.47 9.35 22.60
N GLY A 402 20.10 9.70 21.47
CA GLY A 402 21.54 9.94 21.42
C GLY A 402 21.97 11.13 22.27
N MET A 403 21.18 12.21 22.30
CA MET A 403 21.42 13.38 23.15
C MET A 403 21.27 13.06 24.63
N GLN A 404 20.28 12.26 25.03
CA GLN A 404 20.10 11.81 26.42
C GLN A 404 21.29 10.95 26.87
N THR A 405 21.70 10.02 26.02
CA THR A 405 22.86 9.14 26.23
C THR A 405 24.15 9.95 26.46
N GLN A 406 24.33 11.05 25.74
CA GLN A 406 25.49 11.93 25.92
C GLN A 406 25.33 12.92 27.07
N ALA A 407 24.12 13.40 27.37
CA ALA A 407 23.87 14.32 28.47
C ALA A 407 24.14 13.67 29.84
N GLY A 408 23.85 12.36 29.99
CA GLY A 408 24.22 11.58 31.17
C GLY A 408 25.70 11.69 31.54
N ARG A 409 26.58 11.84 30.53
CA ARG A 409 28.03 12.06 30.71
C ARG A 409 28.33 13.37 31.45
N LYS A 410 27.61 14.45 31.13
CA LYS A 410 27.88 15.78 31.69
C LYS A 410 27.49 15.85 33.16
N CYS A 411 26.33 15.31 33.52
CA CYS A 411 25.89 15.26 34.91
C CYS A 411 26.80 14.39 35.80
N GLU A 412 27.37 13.29 35.29
CA GLU A 412 28.27 12.43 36.08
C GLU A 412 29.66 13.05 36.34
N LEU A 413 30.14 13.93 35.44
CA LEU A 413 31.36 14.69 35.63
C LEU A 413 31.15 15.87 36.60
N ASP A 414 30.01 16.56 36.49
CA ASP A 414 29.67 17.68 37.37
C ASP A 414 29.37 17.20 38.81
N THR A 415 28.68 16.07 38.99
CA THR A 415 28.48 15.48 40.33
C THR A 415 29.75 14.94 40.97
N LYS A 416 30.73 14.45 40.19
CA LYS A 416 32.06 14.11 40.74
C LYS A 416 32.86 15.36 41.15
N SER A 417 32.53 16.53 40.60
CA SER A 417 33.12 17.82 40.98
C SER A 417 32.38 18.50 42.14
N GLU A 418 31.06 18.35 42.25
CA GLU A 418 30.22 18.98 43.29
C GLU A 418 30.03 18.12 44.56
N VAL A 419 30.27 16.80 44.52
CA VAL A 419 30.28 15.97 45.76
C VAL A 419 31.44 16.32 46.71
N ALA A 420 32.32 17.27 46.33
CA ALA A 420 33.26 17.91 47.23
C ALA A 420 32.71 19.13 47.99
N GLU A 421 31.59 19.75 47.57
CA GLU A 421 31.05 20.96 48.19
C GLU A 421 29.50 20.93 48.23
N ASN A 422 28.94 20.97 49.45
CA ASN A 422 27.54 21.23 49.79
C ASN A 422 26.53 20.06 49.79
N ARG A 423 26.27 19.59 51.02
CA ARG A 423 24.95 19.13 51.45
C ARG A 423 24.19 20.32 52.04
N HIS A 424 23.01 20.65 51.50
CA HIS A 424 21.80 21.18 52.18
C HIS A 424 20.98 22.07 51.23
N SER A 425 19.83 21.58 50.76
CA SER A 425 18.52 22.22 50.96
C SER A 425 17.45 21.54 50.10
N ASP A 426 16.38 21.11 50.76
CA ASP A 426 15.14 20.59 50.17
C ASP A 426 14.36 21.69 49.45
N THR A 427 13.76 21.40 48.29
CA THR A 427 12.47 22.00 47.94
C THR A 427 11.72 21.18 46.88
N GLU A 428 10.47 20.86 47.22
CA GLU A 428 9.44 20.23 46.39
C GLU A 428 8.99 21.14 45.23
N GLY A 429 8.66 20.52 44.09
CA GLY A 429 8.14 21.24 42.92
C GLY A 429 7.41 20.32 41.95
N THR A 430 6.10 20.20 42.17
CA THR A 430 5.11 19.46 41.38
C THR A 430 4.98 20.03 39.95
N SER A 431 5.21 19.24 38.90
CA SER A 431 4.74 19.55 37.54
C SER A 431 3.93 18.38 36.97
N ALA A 432 2.61 18.57 36.93
CA ALA A 432 1.70 17.70 36.21
C ALA A 432 1.91 17.89 34.71
N ASN A 433 2.58 16.92 34.08
CA ASN A 433 2.65 16.81 32.64
C ASN A 433 1.70 15.68 32.25
N GLU A 434 0.56 16.02 31.63
CA GLU A 434 -0.35 15.05 31.01
C GLU A 434 0.36 14.44 29.80
N GLY A 435 1.29 13.53 30.07
CA GLY A 435 2.00 12.77 29.07
C GLY A 435 1.15 11.59 28.64
N HIS A 436 0.74 11.56 27.37
CA HIS A 436 0.52 10.28 26.72
C HIS A 436 1.79 9.46 26.91
N SER A 437 1.71 8.43 27.75
CA SER A 437 2.80 7.47 27.92
C SER A 437 2.88 6.68 26.62
N GLU A 438 3.67 7.18 25.66
CA GLU A 438 4.14 6.36 24.55
C GLU A 438 4.75 5.09 25.15
N SER A 439 4.38 3.92 24.63
CA SER A 439 4.91 2.68 25.18
C SER A 439 6.42 2.61 24.93
N GLU A 440 7.16 1.96 25.83
CA GLU A 440 8.60 1.73 25.66
C GLU A 440 8.89 0.98 24.35
N GLU A 441 7.98 0.09 23.95
CA GLU A 441 8.02 -0.66 22.69
C GLU A 441 7.89 0.24 21.46
N ASP A 442 6.95 1.19 21.46
CA ASP A 442 6.80 2.17 20.37
C ASP A 442 8.05 3.06 20.25
N THR A 443 8.66 3.40 21.38
CA THR A 443 9.88 4.23 21.42
C THR A 443 11.08 3.47 20.86
N GLU A 444 11.29 2.22 21.28
CA GLU A 444 12.35 1.35 20.73
C GLU A 444 12.19 1.16 19.22
N LEU A 445 10.99 0.81 18.76
CA LEU A 445 10.69 0.64 17.34
C LEU A 445 10.93 1.93 16.55
N SER A 446 10.60 3.09 17.12
CA SER A 446 10.85 4.39 16.51
C SER A 446 12.35 4.71 16.35
N ILE A 447 13.19 4.33 17.32
CA ILE A 447 14.66 4.46 17.22
C ILE A 447 15.21 3.53 16.14
N ILE A 448 14.75 2.28 16.09
CA ILE A 448 15.16 1.30 15.07
C ILE A 448 14.79 1.80 13.66
N ASN A 449 13.55 2.27 13.49
CA ASN A 449 13.08 2.83 12.23
C ASN A 449 13.87 4.07 11.81
N ALA A 450 14.27 4.91 12.76
CA ALA A 450 15.13 6.06 12.52
C ALA A 450 16.53 5.63 12.04
N LEU A 451 17.14 4.61 12.67
CA LEU A 451 18.43 4.04 12.24
C LEU A 451 18.36 3.47 10.82
N PHE A 452 17.32 2.68 10.52
CA PHE A 452 17.11 2.16 9.18
C PHE A 452 16.87 3.28 8.15
N THR A 453 16.14 4.32 8.52
CA THR A 453 15.95 5.49 7.65
C THR A 453 17.28 6.17 7.33
N VAL A 454 18.12 6.43 8.34
CA VAL A 454 19.46 7.01 8.14
C VAL A 454 20.29 6.13 7.22
N HIS A 455 20.35 4.83 7.49
CA HIS A 455 21.11 3.88 6.67
C HIS A 455 20.67 3.86 5.21
N ILE A 456 19.35 3.72 4.97
CA ILE A 456 18.77 3.69 3.63
C ILE A 456 19.20 4.93 2.83
N PHE A 457 19.12 6.11 3.43
CA PHE A 457 19.41 7.35 2.70
C PHE A 457 20.90 7.69 2.61
N LEU A 458 21.72 7.29 3.58
CA LEU A 458 23.17 7.42 3.48
C LEU A 458 23.74 6.52 2.37
N THR A 459 23.19 5.32 2.22
CA THR A 459 23.63 4.33 1.23
C THR A 459 22.90 4.44 -0.12
N ALA A 460 21.89 5.31 -0.24
CA ALA A 460 21.16 5.50 -1.48
C ALA A 460 22.09 5.97 -2.62
N GLY A 461 22.03 5.25 -3.75
CA GLY A 461 22.83 5.52 -4.95
C GLY A 461 22.07 6.26 -6.06
N HIS A 462 21.07 7.06 -5.70
CA HIS A 462 20.20 7.76 -6.66
C HIS A 462 20.52 9.25 -6.77
N ASP A 463 20.21 9.84 -7.92
CA ASP A 463 20.17 11.29 -8.10
C ASP A 463 19.33 11.95 -7.00
N GLY A 464 19.97 12.80 -6.20
CA GLY A 464 19.37 13.43 -5.03
C GLY A 464 19.78 12.84 -3.68
N ALA A 465 20.42 11.68 -3.66
CA ALA A 465 20.91 11.12 -2.41
C ALA A 465 21.97 12.02 -1.76
N ASP A 466 22.78 12.73 -2.55
CA ASP A 466 23.79 13.67 -2.03
C ASP A 466 23.17 14.79 -1.19
N CYS A 467 22.09 15.43 -1.66
CA CYS A 467 21.45 16.49 -0.87
C CYS A 467 20.78 15.94 0.40
N VAL A 468 20.33 14.68 0.37
CA VAL A 468 19.84 14.00 1.57
C VAL A 468 20.99 13.70 2.53
N ARG A 469 22.13 13.20 2.05
CA ARG A 469 23.33 12.97 2.88
C ARG A 469 23.82 14.25 3.53
N GLU A 470 23.95 15.33 2.76
CA GLU A 470 24.32 16.66 3.26
C GLU A 470 23.36 17.17 4.33
N PHE A 471 22.07 16.84 4.23
CA PHE A 471 21.09 17.15 5.25
C PHE A 471 21.22 16.26 6.48
N LEU A 472 21.35 14.93 6.33
CA LEU A 472 21.32 13.98 7.43
C LEU A 472 22.58 14.03 8.29
N VAL A 473 23.77 14.13 7.68
CA VAL A 473 25.06 14.04 8.40
C VAL A 473 25.16 15.04 9.56
N PRO A 474 24.88 16.35 9.38
CA PRO A 474 24.92 17.32 10.49
C PRO A 474 23.90 17.04 11.61
N HIS A 475 22.81 16.33 11.34
CA HIS A 475 21.80 15.99 12.35
C HIS A 475 22.19 14.77 13.18
N ILE A 476 22.95 13.83 12.60
CA ILE A 476 23.39 12.60 13.28
C ILE A 476 24.82 12.73 13.84
N GLU A 477 25.65 13.63 13.33
CA GLU A 477 27.00 13.87 13.82
C GLU A 477 27.05 14.15 15.34
N PRO A 478 26.15 14.99 15.90
CA PRO A 478 26.13 15.22 17.34
C PRO A 478 25.94 13.95 18.16
N ILE A 479 25.21 12.95 17.67
CA ILE A 479 24.96 11.67 18.37
C ILE A 479 25.94 10.55 17.96
N SER A 480 26.98 10.86 17.18
CA SER A 480 27.92 9.87 16.63
C SER A 480 28.65 9.03 17.69
N GLU A 481 28.95 9.60 18.87
CA GLU A 481 29.53 8.83 19.99
C GLU A 481 28.55 7.76 20.53
N ALA A 482 27.26 8.08 20.61
CA ALA A 482 26.23 7.14 21.08
C ALA A 482 26.02 6.01 20.07
N LEU A 483 26.04 6.34 18.76
CA LEU A 483 25.99 5.35 17.68
C LEU A 483 27.20 4.42 17.68
N LEU A 484 28.41 4.96 17.88
CA LEU A 484 29.64 4.17 18.01
C LEU A 484 29.58 3.25 19.24
N ALA A 485 29.11 3.76 20.38
CA ALA A 485 28.93 2.95 21.58
C ALA A 485 27.92 1.81 21.33
N LEU A 486 26.80 2.09 20.66
CA LEU A 486 25.80 1.09 20.31
C LEU A 486 26.35 0.02 19.36
N LYS A 487 27.15 0.41 18.35
CA LYS A 487 27.88 -0.53 17.47
C LYS A 487 28.75 -1.50 18.29
N ILE A 488 29.61 -0.95 19.16
CA ILE A 488 30.52 -1.75 20.00
C ILE A 488 29.74 -2.69 20.94
N LEU A 489 28.62 -2.22 21.49
CA LEU A 489 27.79 -3.02 22.39
C LEU A 489 27.09 -4.19 21.69
N LEU A 490 26.69 -3.99 20.43
CA LEU A 490 26.02 -5.03 19.67
C LEU A 490 27.01 -6.02 19.03
N GLU A 491 28.28 -5.68 18.86
CA GLU A 491 29.28 -6.58 18.28
C GLU A 491 29.34 -7.94 19.02
N PRO A 492 29.34 -9.07 18.30
CA PRO A 492 29.39 -10.37 18.94
C PRO A 492 30.70 -10.51 19.70
N LYS A 493 30.63 -10.70 21.03
CA LYS A 493 31.81 -11.02 21.84
C LYS A 493 32.49 -12.24 21.20
N PRO A 494 33.79 -12.18 20.85
CA PRO A 494 34.47 -13.32 20.26
C PRO A 494 34.30 -14.48 21.24
N LYS A 495 33.64 -15.56 20.81
CA LYS A 495 33.52 -16.78 21.60
C LYS A 495 34.91 -17.06 22.10
N GLN A 496 35.14 -17.01 23.42
CA GLN A 496 36.43 -17.34 23.98
C GLN A 496 36.69 -18.79 23.57
N ILE A 497 37.38 -18.97 22.44
CA ILE A 497 37.88 -20.26 22.00
C ILE A 497 38.73 -20.69 23.17
N LYS A 498 38.25 -21.69 23.93
CA LYS A 498 38.90 -22.20 25.15
C LYS A 498 40.38 -22.36 24.85
N LYS A 499 41.19 -21.40 25.32
CA LYS A 499 42.57 -21.24 24.90
C LYS A 499 43.41 -22.23 25.68
N GLY A 500 43.42 -23.48 25.23
CA GLY A 500 44.49 -24.43 25.50
C GLY A 500 45.70 -24.11 24.61
N GLN A 501 46.30 -22.93 24.78
CA GLN A 501 47.71 -22.61 24.50
C GLN A 501 47.91 -21.09 24.56
N SER A 502 48.67 -20.69 25.57
CA SER A 502 49.11 -19.33 25.85
C SER A 502 50.06 -18.84 24.75
N ARG A 503 49.58 -17.89 23.93
CA ARG A 503 50.43 -16.86 23.33
C ARG A 503 49.87 -15.48 23.66
N SER A 504 50.80 -14.63 24.10
CA SER A 504 50.66 -13.31 24.74
C SER A 504 49.92 -12.29 23.86
N THR A 505 49.02 -11.54 24.50
CA THR A 505 48.04 -10.61 23.91
C THR A 505 48.56 -9.17 23.89
N ALA A 506 49.80 -8.94 23.44
CA ALA A 506 50.40 -7.59 23.40
C ALA A 506 50.92 -7.18 22.02
N GLN A 507 50.54 -7.86 20.93
CA GLN A 507 51.16 -7.63 19.62
C GLN A 507 50.20 -7.70 18.40
N VAL A 508 48.89 -7.53 18.59
CA VAL A 508 47.89 -7.72 17.50
C VAL A 508 47.36 -6.40 16.91
N LEU A 509 47.80 -5.22 17.38
CA LEU A 509 47.38 -3.92 16.80
C LEU A 509 48.44 -3.23 15.93
N GLY A 510 49.44 -3.96 15.42
CA GLY A 510 50.40 -3.38 14.48
C GLY A 510 51.29 -4.40 13.81
N SER A 511 50.80 -5.05 12.75
CA SER A 511 51.60 -5.70 11.70
C SER A 511 50.66 -6.36 10.68
N ALA A 512 50.12 -5.56 9.75
CA ALA A 512 49.58 -6.04 8.49
C ALA A 512 49.98 -5.06 7.37
N GLU A 513 51.28 -4.81 7.25
CA GLU A 513 51.88 -4.20 6.07
C GLU A 513 52.96 -5.14 5.52
N ARG A 514 52.95 -5.28 4.19
CA ARG A 514 53.90 -5.98 3.30
C ARG A 514 53.59 -7.44 2.97
N ALA A 515 52.85 -7.62 1.89
CA ALA A 515 53.28 -8.48 0.79
C ALA A 515 52.83 -7.86 -0.54
N SER A 516 53.81 -7.33 -1.28
CA SER A 516 53.67 -6.77 -2.62
C SER A 516 53.61 -7.89 -3.67
N SER A 517 52.66 -7.80 -4.59
CA SER A 517 52.85 -8.32 -5.94
C SER A 517 52.02 -7.51 -6.93
N ASN A 518 52.73 -6.72 -7.74
CA ASN A 518 52.42 -6.21 -9.07
C ASN A 518 50.95 -6.16 -9.51
N GLU A 519 50.38 -4.96 -9.55
CA GLU A 519 49.44 -4.62 -10.62
C GLU A 519 49.53 -3.15 -11.01
N ARG A 520 49.37 -2.91 -12.32
CA ARG A 520 49.69 -1.67 -13.03
C ARG A 520 48.84 -0.51 -12.55
N GLN A 521 49.51 0.63 -12.40
CA GLN A 521 48.90 1.96 -12.29
C GLN A 521 47.93 2.21 -13.46
N THR A 522 46.65 2.31 -13.14
CA THR A 522 45.70 3.15 -13.88
C THR A 522 44.94 4.00 -12.87
N THR A 523 45.02 5.30 -13.11
CA THR A 523 44.38 6.42 -12.41
C THR A 523 42.96 6.11 -11.91
N THR A 524 42.75 6.41 -10.63
CA THR A 524 41.46 6.50 -9.94
C THR A 524 40.49 7.44 -10.67
N PRO A 525 39.28 6.95 -11.00
CA PRO A 525 38.07 7.58 -10.48
C PRO A 525 37.10 6.48 -9.98
N ALA A 526 36.87 6.42 -8.67
CA ALA A 526 36.01 5.39 -8.09
C ALA A 526 35.12 5.97 -6.98
N PHE A 527 34.15 6.79 -7.39
CA PHE A 527 32.90 6.99 -6.66
C PHE A 527 31.68 7.08 -7.61
N GLU A 528 31.86 6.71 -8.90
CA GLU A 528 30.91 7.01 -9.99
C GLU A 528 30.13 5.78 -10.51
N LYS A 529 30.07 4.67 -9.77
CA LYS A 529 29.14 3.58 -10.08
C LYS A 529 28.23 3.33 -8.89
N GLY A 530 27.04 3.93 -8.97
CA GLY A 530 26.01 3.84 -7.95
C GLY A 530 25.70 2.40 -7.56
N PHE A 531 25.49 2.21 -6.26
CA PHE A 531 25.24 0.96 -5.52
C PHE A 531 24.16 0.01 -6.11
N LEU A 532 23.44 0.42 -7.16
CA LEU A 532 22.39 -0.37 -7.81
C LEU A 532 22.73 -0.83 -9.23
N GLU A 533 23.78 -0.31 -9.89
CA GLU A 533 24.18 -0.78 -11.22
C GLU A 533 25.00 -2.08 -11.17
N ASN A 534 25.65 -2.36 -10.04
CA ASN A 534 26.29 -3.64 -9.80
C ASN A 534 25.29 -4.60 -9.13
N ARG A 535 24.61 -5.42 -9.95
CA ARG A 535 23.95 -6.68 -9.59
C ARG A 535 23.53 -6.84 -8.13
N SER A 536 22.24 -6.67 -7.86
CA SER A 536 21.64 -6.90 -6.54
C SER A 536 22.20 -5.93 -5.50
N LEU A 537 21.33 -5.17 -4.84
CA LEU A 537 21.46 -4.89 -3.41
C LEU A 537 22.34 -6.00 -2.78
N GLY A 538 23.51 -5.70 -2.20
CA GLY A 538 24.56 -6.66 -1.78
C GLY A 538 24.14 -7.74 -0.75
N TYR A 539 22.85 -8.05 -0.69
CA TYR A 539 22.12 -9.03 0.10
C TYR A 539 22.02 -10.43 -0.54
N ALA A 540 22.72 -10.69 -1.67
CA ALA A 540 22.52 -11.93 -2.44
C ALA A 540 23.53 -13.07 -2.17
N THR A 541 24.59 -12.87 -1.39
CA THR A 541 25.59 -13.95 -1.21
C THR A 541 26.23 -14.09 0.18
N ALA A 542 26.05 -13.14 1.09
CA ALA A 542 26.32 -13.34 2.50
C ALA A 542 25.02 -13.78 3.19
N GLU A 543 25.09 -14.74 4.11
CA GLU A 543 23.94 -15.19 4.91
C GLU A 543 23.14 -13.96 5.37
N ARG A 544 21.90 -13.83 4.88
CA ARG A 544 21.08 -12.66 5.17
C ARG A 544 20.94 -12.57 6.69
N PRO A 545 21.15 -11.39 7.30
CA PRO A 545 20.91 -11.20 8.71
C PRO A 545 19.45 -11.58 9.00
N SER A 546 19.26 -12.75 9.63
CA SER A 546 17.93 -13.32 9.85
C SER A 546 17.24 -12.69 11.06
N SER A 547 18.01 -12.10 11.96
CA SER A 547 17.52 -11.39 13.15
C SER A 547 17.55 -9.86 12.98
N ILE A 548 16.64 -9.18 13.68
CA ILE A 548 16.66 -7.71 13.79
C ILE A 548 18.01 -7.17 14.31
N ILE A 549 18.67 -7.90 15.21
CA ILE A 549 19.96 -7.52 15.79
C ILE A 549 21.07 -7.54 14.73
N ASP A 550 21.12 -8.57 13.88
CA ASP A 550 22.13 -8.65 12.82
C ASP A 550 21.94 -7.53 11.79
N ARG A 551 20.68 -7.17 11.50
CA ARG A 551 20.37 -6.01 10.66
C ARG A 551 20.84 -4.71 11.30
N LEU A 552 20.58 -4.52 12.60
CA LEU A 552 21.03 -3.33 13.34
C LEU A 552 22.55 -3.23 13.37
N ARG A 553 23.28 -4.34 13.55
CA ARG A 553 24.75 -4.37 13.49
C ARG A 553 25.26 -3.88 12.13
N ALA A 554 24.72 -4.43 11.04
CA ALA A 554 25.12 -4.04 9.69
C ALA A 554 24.85 -2.55 9.45
N VAL A 555 23.64 -2.09 9.79
CA VAL A 555 23.22 -0.68 9.67
C VAL A 555 24.12 0.25 10.47
N LEU A 556 24.41 -0.08 11.72
CA LEU A 556 25.28 0.74 12.57
C LEU A 556 26.73 0.73 12.09
N SER A 557 27.22 -0.39 11.55
CA SER A 557 28.56 -0.42 10.97
C SER A 557 28.65 0.58 9.82
N ASP A 558 27.74 0.50 8.85
CA ASP A 558 27.74 1.37 7.68
C ASP A 558 27.59 2.85 8.09
N ILE A 559 26.70 3.18 9.03
CA ILE A 559 26.54 4.56 9.52
C ILE A 559 27.81 5.07 10.20
N VAL A 560 28.40 4.28 11.11
CA VAL A 560 29.60 4.67 11.85
C VAL A 560 30.79 4.78 10.90
N ASP A 561 30.97 3.84 10.00
CA ASP A 561 32.08 3.83 9.06
C ASP A 561 32.02 5.09 8.16
N LEU A 562 30.82 5.49 7.70
CA LEU A 562 30.61 6.74 6.97
C LEU A 562 30.87 8.00 7.81
N LEU A 563 30.53 8.00 9.10
CA LEU A 563 30.74 9.16 9.98
C LEU A 563 32.22 9.35 10.37
N TYR A 564 33.02 8.28 10.33
CA TYR A 564 34.41 8.26 10.80
C TYR A 564 35.44 7.96 9.71
N GLU A 565 35.05 7.84 8.44
CA GLU A 565 35.94 7.46 7.32
C GLU A 565 37.25 8.28 7.27
N ASP A 566 37.15 9.59 7.55
CA ASP A 566 38.28 10.52 7.53
C ASP A 566 38.61 11.14 8.91
N LYS A 567 37.90 10.75 9.97
CA LYS A 567 38.07 11.35 11.31
C LYS A 567 38.78 10.37 12.24
N PRO A 568 39.95 10.72 12.83
CA PRO A 568 40.51 9.89 13.87
C PRO A 568 39.50 9.76 15.01
N VAL A 569 39.27 8.53 15.48
CA VAL A 569 38.40 8.29 16.62
C VAL A 569 38.93 9.14 17.79
N PRO A 570 38.11 10.02 18.38
CA PRO A 570 38.60 10.99 19.36
C PRO A 570 39.19 10.27 20.59
N GLU A 571 40.52 10.36 20.74
CA GLU A 571 41.30 9.69 21.80
C GLU A 571 40.87 10.10 23.23
N SER A 572 40.15 11.21 23.38
CA SER A 572 39.69 11.77 24.65
C SER A 572 38.32 11.26 25.13
N VAL A 573 37.64 10.43 24.35
CA VAL A 573 36.30 9.95 24.72
C VAL A 573 36.43 8.68 25.57
N SER A 574 36.02 8.77 26.83
CA SER A 574 35.81 7.58 27.67
C SER A 574 34.59 6.81 27.13
N ILE A 575 34.81 6.00 26.09
CA ILE A 575 33.79 5.17 25.44
C ILE A 575 33.00 4.37 26.49
N SER A 576 33.63 3.97 27.59
CA SER A 576 32.99 3.25 28.69
C SER A 576 31.82 4.01 29.34
N SER A 577 31.88 5.34 29.48
CA SER A 577 30.78 6.13 30.08
C SER A 577 29.58 6.18 29.12
N VAL A 578 29.84 6.44 27.83
CA VAL A 578 28.80 6.46 26.79
C VAL A 578 28.19 5.08 26.58
N MET A 579 28.96 4.00 26.67
CA MET A 579 28.44 2.63 26.62
C MET A 579 27.50 2.32 27.79
N ASN A 580 27.83 2.76 29.00
CA ASN A 580 26.95 2.55 30.15
C ASN A 580 25.65 3.36 30.00
N ALA A 581 25.74 4.62 29.55
CA ALA A 581 24.56 5.43 29.27
C ALA A 581 23.70 4.83 28.14
N ALA A 582 24.32 4.36 27.05
CA ALA A 582 23.60 3.74 25.93
C ALA A 582 22.85 2.48 26.37
N LYS A 583 23.38 1.74 27.35
CA LYS A 583 22.64 0.66 28.02
C LYS A 583 21.51 1.22 28.85
N THR A 584 21.76 2.11 29.82
CA THR A 584 20.73 2.53 30.78
C THR A 584 19.59 3.31 30.16
N GLU A 585 19.85 4.08 29.11
CA GLU A 585 18.89 4.94 28.41
C GLU A 585 18.17 4.24 27.25
N TRP A 586 18.44 2.94 27.01
CA TRP A 586 17.69 2.21 25.98
C TRP A 586 16.22 2.04 26.43
N PRO A 587 15.22 2.39 25.60
CA PRO A 587 13.84 2.55 26.08
C PRO A 587 13.19 1.30 26.67
N ARG A 588 13.48 0.12 26.11
CA ARG A 588 12.85 -1.13 26.49
C ARG A 588 13.82 -2.00 27.28
N HIS A 589 13.43 -2.45 28.47
CA HIS A 589 14.30 -3.23 29.36
C HIS A 589 14.06 -4.75 29.36
N ASP A 590 13.23 -5.25 28.46
CA ASP A 590 12.86 -6.67 28.36
C ASP A 590 12.91 -7.27 26.94
N GLY A 591 13.31 -6.47 25.93
CA GLY A 591 13.40 -6.90 24.52
C GLY A 591 14.72 -7.58 24.13
N ASP A 592 14.76 -8.20 22.95
CA ASP A 592 15.94 -8.91 22.43
C ASP A 592 17.18 -8.01 22.31
N ILE A 593 16.97 -6.72 21.95
CA ILE A 593 18.04 -5.74 21.88
C ILE A 593 18.60 -5.49 23.27
N TRP A 594 17.74 -5.26 24.26
CA TRP A 594 18.16 -5.08 25.65
C TRP A 594 18.98 -6.25 26.18
N VAL A 595 18.51 -7.49 25.95
CA VAL A 595 19.20 -8.72 26.32
C VAL A 595 20.58 -8.78 25.66
N THR A 596 20.67 -8.36 24.39
CA THR A 596 21.95 -8.29 23.66
C THR A 596 22.88 -7.22 24.22
N LEU A 597 22.36 -6.06 24.63
CA LEU A 597 23.12 -4.98 25.26
C LEU A 597 23.60 -5.35 26.69
N ASN A 598 22.89 -6.26 27.36
CA ASN A 598 23.11 -6.65 28.75
C ASN A 598 23.26 -8.18 28.93
N PRO A 599 24.24 -8.82 28.28
CA PRO A 599 24.38 -10.28 28.30
C PRO A 599 24.78 -10.86 29.66
N ASP A 600 25.18 -10.00 30.61
CA ASP A 600 25.61 -10.39 31.96
C ASP A 600 24.44 -10.34 32.99
N ARG A 601 23.25 -9.89 32.57
CA ARG A 601 21.99 -10.01 33.33
C ARG A 601 21.25 -11.25 32.88
#